data_AF-A0A9J7AG44-F1
#
_entry.id   AF-A0A9J7AG44-F1
#
_cell.length_a   1.000
_cell.length_b   1.000
_cell.length_c   1.000
_cell.angle_alpha   90.00
_cell.angle_beta   90.00
_cell.angle_gamma   90.00
#
_symmetry.space_group_name_H-M   'P 1'
#
loop_
_entity.id
_entity.type
_entity.pdbx_description
1 polymer ?
#
loop_
_entity_poly.entity_id
_entity_poly.type
_entity_poly.pdbx_seq_one_letter_code
_entity_poly.pdbx_strand_id
1 'polypeptide(L)'
;MDYRLIRQQLKYETLMANQSSFSPGIPSPLEILARIDDALAQSGLADTQVEREPLPLFHSLVDEWLICQGIDADNLAEREWTDVLGDLLRSMSACEVRETLRSIQEETHQLCRAHGSLSVWNQRELDNRLRKMLRDTEFAEQQHARVFHP
;
A
#
# COMPACT_ATOMS: atom_id res chain seq x y z
N MET A 1 49.19 18.93 -18.84
CA MET A 1 47.74 18.69 -18.90
C MET A 1 47.18 18.72 -17.50
N ASP A 2 46.27 19.65 -17.22
CA ASP A 2 45.78 19.92 -15.87
C ASP A 2 44.55 19.06 -15.55
N TYR A 3 44.80 17.94 -14.85
CA TYR A 3 43.79 16.94 -14.49
C TYR A 3 42.66 17.50 -13.61
N ARG A 4 42.83 18.68 -12.99
CA ARG A 4 41.80 19.32 -12.17
C ARG A 4 40.66 19.87 -13.01
N LEU A 5 40.98 20.46 -14.17
CA LEU A 5 39.99 21.03 -15.07
C LEU A 5 39.12 19.92 -15.70
N ILE A 6 39.75 18.81 -16.09
CA ILE A 6 39.05 17.64 -16.66
C ILE A 6 38.09 17.01 -15.63
N ARG A 7 38.50 16.90 -14.36
CA ARG A 7 37.61 16.41 -13.29
C ARG A 7 36.44 17.35 -13.02
N GLN A 8 36.62 18.65 -13.16
CA GLN A 8 35.56 19.62 -12.96
C GLN A 8 34.56 19.58 -14.12
N GLN A 9 35.04 19.45 -15.36
CA GLN A 9 34.22 19.28 -16.55
C GLN A 9 33.37 18.00 -16.49
N LEU A 10 33.98 16.86 -16.12
CA LEU A 10 33.28 15.59 -15.94
C LEU A 10 32.22 15.64 -14.83
N LYS A 11 32.49 16.37 -13.74
CA LYS A 11 31.50 16.60 -12.67
C LYS A 11 30.30 17.39 -13.17
N TYR A 12 30.54 18.43 -13.98
CA TYR A 12 29.47 19.22 -14.58
C TYR A 12 28.66 18.41 -15.60
N GLU A 13 29.31 17.66 -16.48
CA GLU A 13 28.63 16.80 -17.45
C GLU A 13 27.81 15.69 -16.77
N THR A 14 28.31 15.11 -15.68
CA THR A 14 27.56 14.12 -14.88
C THR A 14 26.36 14.75 -14.16
N LEU A 15 26.51 15.97 -13.65
CA LEU A 15 25.40 16.72 -13.02
C LEU A 15 24.33 17.17 -14.02
N MET A 16 24.70 17.42 -15.27
CA MET A 16 23.75 17.79 -16.33
C MET A 16 23.09 16.56 -16.97
N ALA A 17 23.81 15.44 -17.09
CA ALA A 17 23.25 14.16 -17.56
C ALA A 17 22.20 13.61 -16.58
N ASN A 18 22.39 13.79 -15.27
CA ASN A 18 21.41 13.40 -14.25
C ASN A 18 20.22 14.37 -14.10
N GLN A 19 20.22 15.53 -14.78
CA GLN A 19 19.08 16.44 -14.79
C GLN A 19 18.11 16.19 -15.96
N SER A 20 18.41 15.25 -16.86
CA SER A 20 17.69 15.07 -18.12
C SER A 20 16.75 13.85 -18.16
N SER A 21 16.22 13.41 -17.02
CA SER A 21 15.22 12.33 -16.98
C SER A 21 14.09 12.53 -15.96
N PHE A 22 13.76 13.78 -15.62
CA PHE A 22 12.39 14.09 -15.18
C PHE A 22 11.52 14.26 -16.43
N SER A 23 11.17 13.15 -17.07
CA SER A 23 9.89 13.13 -17.78
C SER A 23 8.85 13.29 -16.66
N PRO A 24 8.01 14.35 -16.65
CA PRO A 24 6.85 14.34 -15.78
C PRO A 24 5.97 13.22 -16.33
N GLY A 25 6.19 12.01 -15.83
CA GLY A 25 5.35 10.86 -16.12
C GLY A 25 3.92 11.31 -15.90
N ILE A 26 3.05 10.98 -16.85
CA ILE A 26 1.62 11.27 -16.73
C ILE A 26 1.23 10.79 -15.32
N PRO A 27 0.71 11.68 -14.46
CA PRO A 27 0.43 11.33 -13.09
C PRO A 27 -0.53 10.15 -13.07
N SER A 28 -0.32 9.22 -12.14
CA SER A 28 -1.23 8.09 -12.01
C SER A 28 -2.66 8.62 -11.77
N PRO A 29 -3.71 7.87 -12.12
CA PRO A 29 -5.08 8.28 -11.82
C PRO A 29 -5.28 8.67 -10.34
N LEU A 30 -4.56 8.00 -9.44
CA LEU A 30 -4.56 8.31 -8.01
C LEU A 30 -3.88 9.65 -7.69
N GLU A 31 -2.76 9.96 -8.33
CA GLU A 31 -2.09 11.26 -8.19
C GLU A 31 -2.95 12.41 -8.75
N ILE A 32 -3.74 12.16 -9.80
CA ILE A 32 -4.70 13.13 -10.33
C ILE A 32 -5.81 13.39 -9.31
N LEU A 33 -6.40 12.34 -8.74
CA LEU A 33 -7.45 12.46 -7.72
C LEU A 33 -6.95 13.18 -6.47
N ALA A 34 -5.74 12.87 -5.99
CA ALA A 34 -5.16 13.56 -4.85
C ALA A 34 -4.94 15.06 -5.10
N ARG A 35 -4.51 15.44 -6.32
CA ARG A 35 -4.40 16.85 -6.71
C ARG A 35 -5.76 17.55 -6.77
N ILE A 36 -6.81 16.85 -7.18
CA ILE A 36 -8.17 17.37 -7.17
C ILE A 36 -8.62 17.59 -5.73
N ASP A 37 -8.40 16.63 -4.84
CA ASP A 37 -8.71 16.74 -3.41
C ASP A 37 -7.96 17.93 -2.76
N ASP A 38 -6.67 18.10 -3.06
CA ASP A 38 -5.88 19.24 -2.58
C ASP A 38 -6.40 20.58 -3.11
N ALA A 39 -6.81 20.64 -4.38
CA ALA A 39 -7.38 21.83 -4.98
C ALA A 39 -8.77 22.18 -4.38
N LEU A 40 -9.58 21.16 -4.09
CA LEU A 40 -10.85 21.30 -3.39
C LEU A 40 -10.63 21.82 -1.96
N ALA A 41 -9.64 21.29 -1.24
CA ALA A 41 -9.25 21.76 0.09
C ALA A 41 -8.79 23.21 0.10
N GLN A 42 -7.91 23.58 -0.83
CA GLN A 42 -7.45 24.98 -1.00
C GLN A 42 -8.59 25.94 -1.35
N SER A 43 -9.65 25.44 -2.00
CA SER A 43 -10.83 26.21 -2.37
C SER A 43 -11.88 26.30 -1.24
N GLY A 44 -11.62 25.70 -0.08
CA GLY A 44 -12.59 25.63 1.03
C GLY A 44 -13.80 24.74 0.72
N LEU A 45 -13.69 23.90 -0.30
CA LEU A 45 -14.71 22.95 -0.76
C LEU A 45 -14.40 21.50 -0.34
N ALA A 46 -13.31 21.28 0.42
CA ALA A 46 -13.08 19.97 1.02
C ALA A 46 -14.16 19.72 2.06
N ASP A 47 -15.02 18.74 1.76
CA ASP A 47 -15.77 18.07 2.80
C ASP A 47 -14.78 17.33 3.72
N THR A 48 -15.14 17.19 5.00
CA THR A 48 -14.32 16.69 6.12
C THR A 48 -13.07 15.92 5.67
N GLN A 49 -11.90 16.57 5.72
CA GLN A 49 -10.63 16.00 5.29
C GLN A 49 -10.36 14.72 6.11
N VAL A 50 -10.66 13.55 5.55
CA VAL A 50 -10.32 12.28 6.18
C VAL A 50 -8.80 12.21 6.11
N GLU A 51 -8.12 12.47 7.23
CA GLU A 51 -6.72 12.13 7.37
C GLU A 51 -6.57 10.65 7.00
N ARG A 52 -6.01 10.39 5.81
CA ARG A 52 -5.73 9.04 5.35
C ARG A 52 -4.45 8.56 6.01
N GLU A 53 -4.54 8.31 7.31
CA GLU A 53 -3.47 7.60 8.02
C GLU A 53 -3.27 6.23 7.36
N PRO A 54 -2.01 5.82 7.07
CA PRO A 54 -1.76 4.61 6.29
C PRO A 54 -2.35 3.33 6.88
N LEU A 55 -2.30 3.18 8.21
CA LEU A 55 -2.79 1.96 8.84
C LEU A 55 -4.33 1.88 8.82
N PRO A 56 -5.10 2.91 9.26
CA PRO A 56 -6.55 2.94 9.10
C PRO A 56 -7.03 2.76 7.65
N LEU A 57 -6.35 3.38 6.69
CA LEU A 57 -6.69 3.22 5.27
C LEU A 57 -6.49 1.77 4.81
N PHE A 58 -5.34 1.17 5.14
CA PHE A 58 -5.07 -0.24 4.83
C PHE A 58 -6.15 -1.17 5.39
N HIS A 59 -6.55 -0.95 6.65
CA HIS A 59 -7.62 -1.73 7.27
C HIS A 59 -8.95 -1.56 6.53
N SER A 60 -9.32 -0.33 6.17
CA SER A 60 -10.55 -0.06 5.43
C SER A 60 -10.57 -0.78 4.08
N LEU A 61 -9.46 -0.73 3.34
CA LEU A 61 -9.34 -1.42 2.04
C LEU A 61 -9.37 -2.95 2.19
N VAL A 62 -8.78 -3.49 3.27
CA VAL A 62 -8.91 -4.92 3.59
C VAL A 62 -10.36 -5.26 3.88
N ASP A 63 -11.07 -4.49 4.70
CA ASP A 63 -12.47 -4.75 5.04
C ASP A 63 -13.38 -4.69 3.80
N GLU A 64 -13.19 -3.68 2.93
CA GLU A 64 -13.89 -3.58 1.63
C GLU A 64 -13.66 -4.82 0.76
N TRP A 65 -12.42 -5.29 0.68
CA TRP A 65 -12.09 -6.50 -0.04
C TRP A 65 -12.76 -7.75 0.56
N LEU A 66 -12.76 -7.89 1.89
CA LEU A 66 -13.41 -8.99 2.60
C LEU A 66 -14.92 -9.02 2.35
N ILE A 67 -15.57 -7.86 2.32
CA ILE A 67 -16.99 -7.72 1.95
C ILE A 67 -17.21 -8.19 0.50
N CYS A 68 -16.30 -7.86 -0.42
CA CYS A 68 -16.37 -8.35 -1.80
C CYS A 68 -16.22 -9.89 -1.91
N GLN A 69 -15.57 -10.53 -0.94
CA GLN A 69 -15.50 -11.99 -0.83
C GLN A 69 -16.74 -12.62 -0.17
N GLY A 70 -17.74 -11.81 0.20
CA GLY A 70 -18.97 -12.28 0.85
C GLY A 70 -18.84 -12.48 2.36
N ILE A 71 -17.85 -11.84 3.00
CA ILE A 71 -17.72 -11.84 4.46
C ILE A 71 -18.54 -10.69 5.03
N ASP A 72 -19.48 -11.00 5.92
CA ASP A 72 -20.44 -10.04 6.46
C ASP A 72 -19.74 -8.89 7.22
N ALA A 73 -20.01 -7.65 6.75
CA ALA A 73 -19.51 -6.41 7.34
C ALA A 73 -19.85 -6.26 8.83
N ASP A 74 -21.05 -6.69 9.22
CA ASP A 74 -21.57 -6.54 10.59
C ASP A 74 -20.77 -7.34 11.62
N ASN A 75 -20.03 -8.36 11.17
CA ASN A 75 -19.21 -9.22 12.04
C ASN A 75 -17.70 -8.94 11.89
N LEU A 76 -17.27 -8.13 10.92
CA LEU A 76 -15.86 -7.93 10.61
C LEU A 76 -15.10 -7.19 11.73
N ALA A 77 -15.75 -6.21 12.37
CA ALA A 77 -15.15 -5.43 13.45
C ALA A 77 -14.83 -6.25 14.71
N GLU A 78 -15.57 -7.34 14.94
CA GLU A 78 -15.43 -8.19 16.13
C GLU A 78 -14.59 -9.44 15.89
N ARG A 79 -14.33 -9.79 14.61
CA ARG A 79 -13.60 -11.01 14.24
C ARG A 79 -12.10 -10.76 14.18
N GLU A 80 -11.33 -11.70 14.72
CA GLU A 80 -9.89 -11.69 14.50
C GLU A 80 -9.57 -12.12 13.06
N TRP A 81 -8.49 -11.57 12.51
CA TRP A 81 -7.99 -11.90 11.17
C TRP A 81 -7.83 -13.42 10.97
N THR A 82 -7.41 -14.15 12.00
CA THR A 82 -7.28 -15.61 11.98
C THR A 82 -8.61 -16.35 11.77
N ASP A 83 -9.70 -15.81 12.31
CA ASP A 83 -11.03 -16.40 12.12
C ASP A 83 -11.53 -16.17 10.70
N VAL A 84 -11.29 -14.96 10.17
CA VAL A 84 -11.65 -14.57 8.81
C VAL A 84 -10.85 -15.37 7.76
N LEU A 85 -9.57 -15.61 8.04
CA LEU A 85 -8.71 -16.44 7.19
C LEU A 85 -9.27 -17.85 6.97
N GLY A 86 -9.86 -18.45 8.00
CA GLY A 86 -10.48 -19.77 7.88
C GLY A 86 -11.61 -19.83 6.86
N ASP A 87 -12.39 -18.75 6.76
CA ASP A 87 -13.47 -18.64 5.77
C ASP A 87 -12.92 -18.31 4.38
N LEU A 88 -11.95 -17.39 4.28
CA LEU A 88 -11.29 -17.04 3.02
C LEU A 88 -10.62 -18.24 2.36
N LEU A 89 -9.92 -19.07 3.15
CA LEU A 89 -9.18 -20.23 2.62
C LEU A 89 -10.10 -21.35 2.12
N ARG A 90 -11.42 -21.27 2.34
CA ARG A 90 -12.40 -22.18 1.73
C ARG A 90 -12.73 -21.81 0.29
N SER A 91 -12.63 -20.53 -0.08
CA SER A 91 -12.98 -20.02 -1.40
C SER A 91 -11.78 -19.59 -2.23
N MET A 92 -10.62 -19.37 -1.60
CA MET A 92 -9.43 -18.81 -2.25
C MET A 92 -8.16 -19.44 -1.68
N SER A 93 -7.13 -19.59 -2.52
CA SER A 93 -5.85 -20.14 -2.06
C SER A 93 -5.09 -19.14 -1.17
N ALA A 94 -4.23 -19.67 -0.29
CA ALA A 94 -3.34 -18.84 0.51
C ALA A 94 -2.38 -17.98 -0.33
N CYS A 95 -2.04 -18.43 -1.55
CA CYS A 95 -1.25 -17.64 -2.49
C CYS A 95 -2.00 -16.37 -2.92
N GLU A 96 -3.25 -16.53 -3.36
CA GLU A 96 -4.12 -15.42 -3.79
C GLU A 96 -4.41 -14.44 -2.64
N VAL A 97 -4.62 -14.93 -1.41
CA VAL A 97 -4.74 -14.09 -0.20
C VAL A 97 -3.49 -13.22 -0.04
N ARG A 98 -2.29 -13.83 -0.08
CA ARG A 98 -1.02 -13.11 0.14
C ARG A 98 -0.76 -12.08 -0.96
N GLU A 99 -1.06 -12.41 -2.21
CA GLU A 99 -0.90 -11.49 -3.34
C GLU A 99 -1.85 -10.30 -3.22
N THR A 100 -3.11 -10.56 -2.84
CA THR A 100 -4.12 -9.51 -2.65
C THR A 100 -3.72 -8.56 -1.52
N LEU A 101 -3.26 -9.08 -0.38
CA LEU A 101 -2.80 -8.24 0.73
C LEU A 101 -1.61 -7.34 0.34
N ARG A 102 -0.69 -7.83 -0.51
CA ARG A 102 0.41 -7.01 -1.03
C ARG A 102 -0.09 -5.93 -1.98
N SER A 103 -1.08 -6.25 -2.82
CA SER A 103 -1.71 -5.28 -3.71
C SER A 103 -2.40 -4.16 -2.92
N ILE A 104 -3.14 -4.51 -1.87
CA ILE A 104 -3.81 -3.53 -0.99
C ILE A 104 -2.79 -2.65 -0.26
N GLN A 105 -1.65 -3.22 0.19
CA GLN A 105 -0.58 -2.43 0.79
C GLN A 105 0.00 -1.42 -0.20
N GLU A 106 0.26 -1.84 -1.44
CA GLU A 106 0.80 -0.97 -2.48
C GLU A 106 -0.17 0.16 -2.84
N GLU A 107 -1.47 -0.14 -2.93
CA GLU A 107 -2.51 0.87 -3.10
C GLU A 107 -2.54 1.87 -1.94
N THR A 108 -2.46 1.37 -0.70
CA THR A 108 -2.36 2.22 0.49
C THR A 108 -1.15 3.16 0.40
N HIS A 109 0.03 2.63 0.01
CA HIS A 109 1.22 3.46 -0.19
C HIS A 109 1.01 4.54 -1.25
N GLN A 110 0.41 4.20 -2.38
CA GLN A 110 0.15 5.15 -3.46
C GLN A 110 -0.80 6.26 -3.01
N LEU A 111 -1.88 5.91 -2.31
CA LEU A 111 -2.85 6.86 -1.75
C LEU A 111 -2.20 7.77 -0.70
N CYS A 112 -1.54 7.21 0.32
CA CYS A 112 -0.92 8.00 1.37
C CYS A 112 0.24 8.86 0.86
N ARG A 113 0.99 8.39 -0.15
CA ARG A 113 2.02 9.19 -0.80
C ARG A 113 1.42 10.37 -1.56
N ALA A 114 0.31 10.15 -2.26
CA ALA A 114 -0.36 11.20 -3.03
C ALA A 114 -0.91 12.31 -2.12
N HIS A 115 -1.34 11.97 -0.90
CA HIS A 115 -1.84 12.93 0.10
C HIS A 115 -0.78 13.43 1.10
N GLY A 116 0.49 13.04 0.94
CA GLY A 116 1.57 13.46 1.83
C GLY A 116 1.49 12.92 3.27
N SER A 117 0.66 11.90 3.55
CA SER A 117 0.48 11.30 4.87
C SER A 117 1.42 10.12 5.16
N LEU A 118 2.26 9.74 4.19
CA LEU A 118 3.20 8.62 4.32
C LEU A 118 4.52 9.06 4.99
N SER A 119 4.59 8.90 6.32
CA SER A 119 5.83 9.04 7.07
C SER A 119 6.63 7.72 7.11
N VAL A 120 7.94 7.80 7.38
CA VAL A 120 8.79 6.61 7.59
C VAL A 120 8.28 5.73 8.73
N TRP A 121 7.69 6.36 9.76
CA TRP A 121 7.11 5.64 10.90
C TRP A 121 5.86 4.85 10.47
N ASN A 122 4.90 5.53 9.84
CA ASN A 122 3.64 4.91 9.42
C ASN A 122 3.86 3.83 8.36
N GLN A 123 4.87 4.02 7.48
CA GLN A 123 5.29 2.99 6.52
C GLN A 123 5.78 1.72 7.23
N ARG A 124 6.64 1.86 8.26
CA ARG A 124 7.12 0.70 9.04
C ARG A 124 5.99 0.00 9.79
N GLU A 125 5.04 0.76 10.30
CA GLU A 125 3.86 0.22 10.97
C GLU A 125 2.99 -0.60 10.01
N LEU A 126 2.74 -0.07 8.82
CA LEU A 126 2.04 -0.77 7.74
C LEU A 126 2.79 -2.04 7.30
N ASP A 127 4.11 -1.96 7.10
CA ASP A 127 4.96 -3.12 6.79
C ASP A 127 4.92 -4.19 7.90
N ASN A 128 4.88 -3.78 9.16
CA ASN A 128 4.74 -4.69 10.30
C ASN A 128 3.37 -5.38 10.29
N ARG A 129 2.31 -4.62 10.02
CA ARG A 129 0.95 -5.13 9.93
C ARG A 129 0.81 -6.16 8.81
N LEU A 130 1.28 -5.83 7.60
CA LEU A 130 1.29 -6.77 6.48
C LEU A 130 2.08 -8.03 6.84
N ARG A 131 3.30 -7.88 7.36
CA ARG A 131 4.13 -9.04 7.76
C ARG A 131 3.44 -9.94 8.78
N LYS A 132 2.66 -9.39 9.70
CA LYS A 132 1.84 -10.18 10.62
C LYS A 132 0.78 -10.98 9.86
N MET A 133 -0.03 -10.32 9.05
CA MET A 133 -1.12 -10.97 8.30
C MET A 133 -0.62 -12.06 7.33
N LEU A 134 0.53 -11.84 6.69
CA LEU A 134 1.16 -12.85 5.82
C LEU A 134 1.62 -14.09 6.60
N ARG A 135 2.18 -13.92 7.80
CA ARG A 135 2.54 -15.05 8.68
C ARG A 135 1.31 -15.82 9.14
N ASP A 136 0.26 -15.10 9.51
CA ASP A 136 -1.01 -15.72 9.94
C ASP A 136 -1.61 -16.54 8.78
N THR A 137 -1.52 -16.04 7.54
CA THR A 137 -1.97 -16.75 6.33
C THR A 137 -1.15 -18.02 6.07
N GLU A 138 0.18 -17.95 6.17
CA GLU A 138 1.07 -19.10 6.03
C GLU A 138 0.82 -20.16 7.11
N PHE A 139 0.59 -19.73 8.34
CA PHE A 139 0.25 -20.63 9.43
C PHE A 139 -1.10 -21.34 9.21
N ALA A 140 -2.12 -20.59 8.77
CA ALA A 140 -3.44 -21.13 8.45
C ALA A 140 -3.39 -22.14 7.27
N GLU A 141 -2.59 -21.85 6.23
CA GLU A 141 -2.33 -22.77 5.12
C GLU A 141 -1.73 -24.10 5.61
N GLN A 142 -0.73 -24.06 6.49
CA GLN A 142 -0.12 -25.26 7.07
C GLN A 142 -1.08 -26.06 7.95
N GLN A 143 -1.98 -25.38 8.68
CA GLN A 143 -3.01 -26.07 9.46
C GLN A 143 -4.07 -26.72 8.57
N HIS A 144 -4.52 -26.02 7.54
CA HIS A 144 -5.48 -26.55 6.57
C HIS A 144 -4.93 -27.78 5.85
N ALA A 145 -3.66 -27.74 5.40
CA ALA A 145 -3.01 -28.88 4.75
C ALA A 145 -2.92 -30.14 5.65
N ARG A 146 -2.79 -29.98 6.97
CA ARG A 146 -2.74 -31.10 7.93
C ARG A 146 -4.09 -31.77 8.17
N VAL A 147 -5.20 -31.05 7.99
CA VAL A 147 -6.55 -31.56 8.23
C VAL A 147 -7.08 -32.38 7.05
N PHE A 148 -6.65 -32.06 5.82
CA PHE A 148 -7.17 -32.69 4.60
C PHE A 148 -6.25 -33.76 3.96
N HIS A 149 -5.05 -33.99 4.50
CA HIS A 149 -4.16 -35.09 4.10
C HIS A 149 -3.62 -35.87 5.31
N PRO A 150 -4.37 -36.86 5.83
CA PRO A 150 -3.82 -37.90 6.71
C PRO A 150 -3.01 -38.96 5.96
#